data_AF-A0A812VW33-F1
#
_entry.id   AF-A0A812VW33-F1
#
_cell.length_a   1.000
_cell.length_b   1.000
_cell.length_c   1.000
_cell.angle_alpha   90.00
_cell.angle_beta   90.00
_cell.angle_gamma   90.00
#
_symmetry.space_group_name_H-M   'P 1'
#
loop_
_entity.id
_entity.type
_entity.pdbx_description
1 polymer ?
#
loop_
_entity_poly.entity_id
_entity_poly.type
_entity_poly.pdbx_seq_one_letter_code
_entity_poly.pdbx_strand_id
1 'polypeptide(L)'
;YVRFSNYLQKWSQRLHRKLLCSRCLDLEQGQLVPVVKEVMAEGEVGFGGKVVPADVLAQQLRTISKRRCLVVYIVDVLDFNGSFIRKIRQIVGKNPVILVGTKIDLLPPKTKLELVEKWLLYILRKKKLRVVNVKLVSNETGKHINHAVNAIIEARSGMDVFVVGAANAGKSRFITRLLDRLE
;
A
#
# COMPACT_ATOMS: atom_id res chain seq x y z
N TYR A 1 15.69 -2.70 -26.08
CA TYR A 1 14.49 -3.05 -26.85
C TYR A 1 14.06 -4.47 -26.50
N VAL A 2 12.84 -4.65 -25.99
CA VAL A 2 12.30 -5.96 -25.59
C VAL A 2 11.75 -6.68 -26.83
N ARG A 3 12.04 -7.99 -26.99
CA ARG A 3 11.63 -8.80 -28.15
C ARG A 3 10.09 -8.86 -28.29
N PHE A 4 9.60 -8.84 -29.53
CA PHE A 4 8.16 -8.90 -29.87
C PHE A 4 7.46 -10.16 -29.33
N SER A 5 8.18 -11.27 -29.19
CA SER A 5 7.68 -12.50 -28.54
C SER A 5 7.23 -12.28 -27.09
N ASN A 6 7.92 -11.39 -26.35
CA ASN A 6 7.56 -11.08 -24.97
C ASN A 6 6.28 -10.23 -24.90
N TYR A 7 5.96 -9.45 -25.94
CA TYR A 7 4.69 -8.73 -26.03
C TYR A 7 3.52 -9.68 -26.29
N LEU A 8 3.68 -10.67 -27.17
CA LEU A 8 2.65 -11.67 -27.45
C LEU A 8 2.35 -12.55 -26.22
N GLN A 9 3.38 -12.93 -25.47
CA GLN A 9 3.22 -13.67 -24.22
C GLN A 9 2.50 -12.82 -23.15
N LYS A 10 2.79 -11.52 -23.06
CA LYS A 10 2.10 -10.58 -22.16
C LYS A 10 0.62 -10.37 -22.53
N TRP A 11 0.32 -10.37 -23.83
CA TRP A 11 -1.04 -10.24 -24.35
C TRP A 11 -1.91 -11.47 -24.04
N SER A 12 -1.34 -12.67 -24.20
CA SER A 12 -1.98 -13.95 -23.83
C SER A 12 -2.30 -14.04 -22.32
N GLN A 13 -1.47 -13.45 -21.45
CA GLN A 13 -1.60 -13.54 -19.99
C GLN A 13 -2.50 -12.48 -19.33
N ARG A 14 -3.27 -11.67 -20.09
CA ARG A 14 -4.14 -10.58 -19.59
C ARG A 14 -3.41 -9.56 -18.69
N LEU A 15 -2.09 -9.36 -18.87
CA LEU A 15 -1.29 -8.46 -18.03
C LEU A 15 -1.59 -6.96 -18.25
N HIS A 16 -2.30 -6.61 -19.33
CA HIS A 16 -2.62 -5.21 -19.69
C HIS A 16 -3.73 -4.57 -18.85
N ARG A 17 -4.47 -5.32 -18.00
CA ARG A 17 -5.55 -4.78 -17.17
C ARG A 17 -5.13 -4.35 -15.76
N LYS A 18 -3.86 -4.53 -15.38
CA LYS A 18 -3.43 -4.23 -14.01
C LYS A 18 -2.99 -2.78 -13.88
N LEU A 19 -3.71 -2.00 -13.07
CA LEU A 19 -3.22 -0.68 -12.65
C LEU A 19 -2.00 -0.89 -11.73
N LEU A 20 -0.81 -0.67 -12.28
CA LEU A 20 0.46 -0.80 -11.58
C LEU A 20 1.02 0.60 -11.25
N CYS A 21 1.58 0.75 -10.04
CA CYS A 21 2.35 1.95 -9.76
C CYS A 21 3.65 1.97 -10.59
N SER A 22 4.21 3.16 -10.85
CA SER A 22 5.45 3.32 -11.62
C SER A 22 6.55 2.35 -11.18
N ARG A 23 6.81 2.22 -9.88
CA ARG A 23 7.80 1.25 -9.37
C ARG A 23 7.51 -0.21 -9.77
N CYS A 24 6.25 -0.65 -9.65
CA CYS A 24 5.90 -2.03 -10.00
C CYS A 24 5.97 -2.25 -11.51
N LEU A 25 5.60 -1.24 -12.29
CA LEU A 25 5.76 -1.24 -13.75
C LEU A 25 7.24 -1.35 -14.14
N ASP A 26 8.11 -0.55 -13.51
CA ASP A 26 9.55 -0.56 -13.75
C ASP A 26 10.16 -1.95 -13.44
N LEU A 27 9.80 -2.54 -12.28
CA LEU A 27 10.22 -3.88 -11.91
C LEU A 27 9.72 -4.96 -12.90
N GLU A 28 8.47 -4.86 -13.36
CA GLU A 28 7.92 -5.79 -14.37
C GLU A 28 8.57 -5.63 -15.76
N GLN A 29 9.13 -4.47 -16.05
CA GLN A 29 9.92 -4.22 -17.26
C GLN A 29 11.38 -4.70 -17.13
N GLY A 30 11.74 -5.29 -15.98
CA GLY A 30 13.10 -5.74 -15.70
C GLY A 30 14.06 -4.59 -15.37
N GLN A 31 13.54 -3.40 -15.03
CA GLN A 31 14.37 -2.30 -14.57
C GLN A 31 14.84 -2.55 -13.14
N LEU A 32 16.13 -2.31 -12.90
CA LEU A 32 16.69 -2.29 -11.56
C LEU A 32 16.20 -1.03 -10.85
N VAL A 33 15.33 -1.21 -9.86
CA VAL A 33 14.89 -0.11 -8.99
C VAL A 33 15.85 -0.03 -7.79
N PRO A 34 16.74 0.96 -7.72
CA PRO A 34 17.68 1.08 -6.61
C PRO A 34 16.91 1.31 -5.30
N VAL A 35 17.26 0.53 -4.26
CA VAL A 35 16.62 0.63 -2.93
C VAL A 35 17.06 1.91 -2.23
N VAL A 36 18.30 2.33 -2.44
CA VAL A 36 18.89 3.60 -2.01
C VAL A 36 19.89 3.98 -3.09
N LYS A 37 19.78 5.17 -3.69
CA LYS A 37 20.92 5.75 -4.42
C LYS A 37 21.71 6.56 -3.41
N GLU A 38 23.01 6.30 -3.31
CA GLU A 38 23.94 7.31 -2.82
C GLU A 38 23.74 8.55 -3.68
N VAL A 39 23.50 9.67 -3.00
CA VAL A 39 23.27 10.96 -3.64
C VAL A 39 24.60 11.41 -4.21
N MET A 40 24.77 11.30 -5.52
CA MET A 40 25.76 12.08 -6.25
C MET A 40 25.12 12.73 -7.48
N ALA A 41 25.36 14.03 -7.56
CA ALA A 41 25.07 14.97 -8.64
C ALA A 41 23.58 15.29 -8.93
N GLU A 42 23.22 16.49 -8.47
CA GLU A 42 22.44 17.54 -9.16
C GLU A 42 21.21 17.13 -10.00
N GLY A 43 20.05 17.58 -9.50
CA GLY A 43 19.23 18.48 -10.32
C GLY A 43 18.46 17.90 -11.49
N GLU A 44 17.69 16.82 -11.30
CA GLU A 44 16.60 16.51 -12.25
C GLU A 44 15.40 15.90 -11.53
N VAL A 45 14.27 16.62 -11.55
CA VAL A 45 12.98 16.19 -11.03
C VAL A 45 12.18 15.59 -12.19
N GLY A 46 11.97 14.28 -12.15
CA GLY A 46 11.18 13.54 -13.13
C GLY A 46 10.38 12.43 -12.45
N PHE A 47 9.12 12.29 -12.86
CA PHE A 47 8.15 11.30 -12.37
C PHE A 47 8.50 9.91 -12.95
N GLY A 48 9.55 9.30 -12.40
CA GLY A 48 10.03 7.97 -12.79
C GLY A 48 11.31 7.63 -12.03
N GLY A 49 11.27 6.60 -11.20
CA GLY A 49 12.47 5.92 -10.69
C GLY A 49 13.47 6.68 -9.80
N LYS A 50 13.16 7.86 -9.23
CA LYS A 50 14.05 8.53 -8.24
C LYS A 50 13.57 8.33 -6.81
N VAL A 51 14.48 7.96 -5.92
CA VAL A 51 14.27 8.01 -4.46
C VAL A 51 13.84 9.43 -4.14
N VAL A 52 12.59 9.61 -3.70
CA VAL A 52 12.06 10.92 -3.33
C VAL A 52 12.78 11.35 -2.05
N PRO A 53 13.42 12.53 -2.02
CA PRO A 53 14.00 13.07 -0.81
C PRO A 53 12.97 13.10 0.32
N ALA A 54 13.40 12.80 1.55
CA ALA A 54 12.48 12.61 2.68
C ALA A 54 11.65 13.87 2.97
N ASP A 55 12.21 15.05 2.69
CA ASP A 55 11.60 16.37 2.79
C ASP A 55 10.51 16.59 1.73
N VAL A 56 10.77 16.25 0.47
CA VAL A 56 9.78 16.35 -0.62
C VAL A 56 8.61 15.39 -0.36
N LEU A 57 8.90 14.16 0.04
CA LEU A 57 7.87 13.19 0.43
C LEU A 57 7.07 13.72 1.64
N ALA A 58 7.74 14.26 2.64
CA ALA A 58 7.07 14.86 3.79
C ALA A 58 6.16 16.04 3.38
N GLN A 59 6.57 16.87 2.41
CA GLN A 59 5.77 17.99 1.92
C GLN A 59 4.51 17.51 1.18
N GLN A 60 4.64 16.49 0.32
CA GLN A 60 3.49 15.85 -0.33
C GLN A 60 2.55 15.23 0.70
N LEU A 61 3.10 14.50 1.68
CA LEU A 61 2.32 13.87 2.75
C LEU A 61 1.66 14.88 3.71
N ARG A 62 2.24 16.07 3.92
CA ARG A 62 1.62 17.16 4.69
C ARG A 62 0.31 17.66 4.07
N THR A 63 0.09 17.47 2.76
CA THR A 63 -1.20 17.81 2.15
C THR A 63 -2.32 16.88 2.62
N ILE A 64 -2.00 15.61 2.94
CA ILE A 64 -2.97 14.62 3.43
C ILE A 64 -3.49 15.03 4.81
N SER A 65 -2.63 15.47 5.73
CA SER A 65 -3.07 15.88 7.07
C SER A 65 -3.98 17.11 7.08
N LYS A 66 -3.90 17.96 6.05
CA LYS A 66 -4.73 19.17 5.88
C LYS A 66 -6.05 18.90 5.17
N ARG A 67 -6.16 17.81 4.40
CA ARG A 67 -7.38 17.42 3.70
C ARG A 67 -8.29 16.60 4.61
N ARG A 68 -9.59 16.66 4.36
CA ARG A 68 -10.59 15.81 5.03
C ARG A 68 -10.75 14.51 4.23
N CYS A 69 -10.03 13.47 4.64
CA CYS A 69 -9.98 12.22 3.91
C CYS A 69 -9.98 10.99 4.83
N LEU A 70 -10.43 9.84 4.32
CA LEU A 70 -10.20 8.54 4.93
C LEU A 70 -8.82 8.02 4.51
N VAL A 71 -7.99 7.62 5.48
CA VAL A 71 -6.68 7.02 5.19
C VAL A 71 -6.77 5.51 5.31
N VAL A 72 -6.48 4.79 4.21
CA VAL A 72 -6.28 3.35 4.20
C VAL A 72 -4.79 3.08 4.34
N TYR A 73 -4.39 2.62 5.52
CA TYR A 73 -3.00 2.39 5.87
C TYR A 73 -2.64 0.92 5.71
N ILE A 74 -1.79 0.61 4.75
CA ILE A 74 -1.42 -0.74 4.36
C ILE A 74 -0.11 -1.15 5.02
N VAL A 75 -0.14 -2.29 5.70
CA VAL A 75 1.02 -2.93 6.34
C VAL A 75 1.16 -4.38 5.90
N ASP A 76 2.37 -4.90 5.94
CA ASP A 76 2.65 -6.33 5.81
C ASP A 76 2.54 -6.98 7.19
N VAL A 77 1.76 -8.05 7.33
CA VAL A 77 1.58 -8.72 8.63
C VAL A 77 2.84 -9.46 9.05
N LEU A 78 3.61 -10.01 8.11
CA LEU A 78 4.84 -10.76 8.42
C LEU A 78 6.01 -9.84 8.75
N ASP A 79 6.06 -8.67 8.13
CA ASP A 79 7.04 -7.62 8.41
C ASP A 79 6.34 -6.34 8.89
N PHE A 80 5.64 -6.42 10.02
CA PHE A 80 4.92 -5.27 10.55
C PHE A 80 5.88 -4.12 10.90
N ASN A 81 7.03 -4.42 11.53
CA ASN A 81 7.95 -3.38 11.96
C ASN A 81 8.64 -2.66 10.79
N GLY A 82 9.03 -3.40 9.73
CA GLY A 82 9.60 -2.82 8.52
C GLY A 82 8.55 -2.09 7.66
N SER A 83 7.29 -2.54 7.69
CA SER A 83 6.20 -1.88 6.96
C SER A 83 5.52 -0.72 7.71
N PHE A 84 5.78 -0.57 9.02
CA PHE A 84 5.20 0.49 9.83
C PHE A 84 5.98 1.81 9.72
N ILE A 85 5.39 2.80 9.05
CA ILE A 85 5.91 4.15 8.93
C ILE A 85 5.96 4.85 10.30
N ARG A 86 7.17 5.18 10.74
CA ARG A 86 7.39 6.00 11.95
C ARG A 86 6.74 7.37 11.76
N LYS A 87 6.10 7.89 12.81
CA LYS A 87 5.38 9.18 12.80
C LYS A 87 4.20 9.25 11.81
N ILE A 88 3.61 8.11 11.42
CA ILE A 88 2.40 8.08 10.59
C ILE A 88 1.28 9.02 11.09
N ARG A 89 1.15 9.20 12.42
CA ARG A 89 0.19 10.14 13.01
C ARG A 89 0.39 11.60 12.55
N GLN A 90 1.63 12.02 12.30
CA GLN A 90 1.93 13.37 11.79
C GLN A 90 1.54 13.51 10.32
N ILE A 91 1.61 12.42 9.55
CA ILE A 91 1.24 12.36 8.13
C ILE A 91 -0.28 12.38 7.97
N VAL A 92 -1.01 11.59 8.76
CA VAL A 92 -2.47 11.47 8.63
C VAL A 92 -3.22 12.55 9.41
N GLY A 93 -2.60 13.16 10.41
CA GLY A 93 -3.23 14.20 11.23
C GLY A 93 -4.41 13.67 12.05
N LYS A 94 -5.56 14.33 11.90
CA LYS A 94 -6.83 13.95 12.58
C LYS A 94 -7.71 13.03 11.73
N ASN A 95 -7.30 12.70 10.51
CA ASN A 95 -8.09 11.89 9.61
C ASN A 95 -8.35 10.48 10.17
N PRO A 96 -9.55 9.90 9.92
CA PRO A 96 -9.83 8.52 10.26
C PRO A 96 -8.90 7.58 9.49
N VAL A 97 -8.46 6.52 10.14
CA VAL A 97 -7.53 5.54 9.58
C VAL A 97 -8.15 4.15 9.65
N ILE A 98 -8.17 3.43 8.53
CA ILE A 98 -8.38 1.97 8.51
C ILE A 98 -7.02 1.32 8.26
N LEU A 99 -6.62 0.40 9.14
CA LEU A 99 -5.41 -0.40 8.91
C LEU A 99 -5.78 -1.64 8.09
N VAL A 100 -5.05 -1.88 7.00
CA VAL A 100 -5.16 -3.09 6.19
C VAL A 100 -3.86 -3.88 6.30
N GLY A 101 -3.90 -5.01 7.01
CA GLY A 101 -2.80 -5.98 7.08
C GLY A 101 -2.87 -6.94 5.90
N THR A 102 -1.83 -6.98 5.08
CA THR A 102 -1.76 -7.78 3.86
C THR A 102 -0.95 -9.08 4.06
N LYS A 103 -0.96 -9.92 3.02
CA LYS A 103 -0.18 -11.18 2.93
C LYS A 103 -0.55 -12.24 3.96
N ILE A 104 -1.82 -12.29 4.38
CA ILE A 104 -2.29 -13.33 5.30
C ILE A 104 -2.22 -14.74 4.72
N ASP A 105 -2.11 -14.88 3.40
CA ASP A 105 -1.85 -16.13 2.70
C ASP A 105 -0.51 -16.77 3.09
N LEU A 106 0.44 -15.98 3.60
CA LEU A 106 1.74 -16.46 4.05
C LEU A 106 1.74 -16.87 5.53
N LEU A 107 0.61 -16.73 6.24
CA LEU A 107 0.49 -17.20 7.62
C LEU A 107 0.31 -18.72 7.66
N PRO A 108 0.74 -19.39 8.74
CA PRO A 108 0.46 -20.81 8.94
C PRO A 108 -1.04 -21.14 8.80
N PRO A 109 -1.44 -22.27 8.18
CA PRO A 109 -2.83 -22.57 7.85
C PRO A 109 -3.82 -22.56 9.03
N LYS A 110 -3.33 -22.80 10.26
CA LYS A 110 -4.13 -22.85 11.48
C LYS A 110 -4.14 -21.52 12.25
N THR A 111 -3.56 -20.46 11.69
CA THR A 111 -3.50 -19.16 12.36
C THR A 111 -4.89 -18.54 12.44
N LYS A 112 -5.34 -18.27 13.67
CA LYS A 112 -6.60 -17.57 13.93
C LYS A 112 -6.43 -16.09 13.61
N LEU A 113 -7.07 -15.62 12.54
CA LEU A 113 -6.97 -14.21 12.08
C LEU A 113 -7.42 -13.21 13.14
N GLU A 114 -8.39 -13.57 13.98
CA GLU A 114 -8.84 -12.74 15.11
C GLU A 114 -7.71 -12.44 16.11
N LEU A 115 -6.78 -13.38 16.33
CA LEU A 115 -5.64 -13.15 17.21
C LEU A 115 -4.64 -12.19 16.58
N VAL A 116 -4.44 -12.28 15.27
CA VAL A 116 -3.59 -11.36 14.51
C VAL A 116 -4.18 -9.94 14.55
N GLU A 117 -5.50 -9.81 14.37
CA GLU A 117 -6.19 -8.53 14.47
C GLU A 117 -6.06 -7.91 15.87
N LYS A 118 -6.29 -8.71 16.93
CA LYS A 118 -6.09 -8.29 18.32
C LYS A 118 -4.65 -7.85 18.60
N TRP A 119 -3.67 -8.60 18.08
CA TRP A 119 -2.26 -8.26 18.18
C TRP A 119 -1.92 -6.94 17.49
N LEU A 120 -2.44 -6.72 16.28
CA LEU A 120 -2.29 -5.45 15.57
C LEU A 120 -2.89 -4.29 16.38
N LEU A 121 -4.12 -4.43 16.88
CA LEU A 121 -4.76 -3.41 17.71
C LEU A 121 -3.94 -3.09 18.98
N TYR A 122 -3.37 -4.11 19.62
CA TYR A 122 -2.49 -3.92 20.78
C TYR A 122 -1.24 -3.11 20.42
N ILE A 123 -0.57 -3.43 19.31
CA ILE A 123 0.62 -2.68 18.88
C ILE A 123 0.26 -1.25 18.48
N LEU A 124 -0.85 -1.05 17.75
CA LEU A 124 -1.32 0.28 17.34
C LEU A 124 -1.58 1.18 18.55
N ARG A 125 -2.18 0.64 19.62
CA ARG A 125 -2.35 1.34 20.90
C ARG A 125 -1.01 1.77 21.50
N LYS A 126 -0.02 0.86 21.55
CA LYS A 126 1.34 1.20 22.00
C LYS A 126 2.01 2.28 21.14
N LYS A 127 1.77 2.25 19.83
CA LYS A 127 2.28 3.25 18.87
C LYS A 127 1.46 4.54 18.85
N LYS A 128 0.44 4.68 19.73
CA LYS A 128 -0.47 5.84 19.83
C LYS A 128 -1.20 6.15 18.52
N LEU A 129 -1.45 5.14 17.68
CA LEU A 129 -2.25 5.27 16.47
C LEU A 129 -3.66 4.72 16.73
N ARG A 130 -4.65 5.61 16.71
CA ARG A 130 -6.06 5.22 16.74
C ARG A 130 -6.53 4.93 15.32
N VAL A 131 -7.16 3.77 15.13
CA VAL A 131 -7.74 3.33 13.86
C VAL A 131 -9.23 3.06 14.07
N VAL A 132 -10.02 3.28 13.02
CA VAL A 132 -11.46 3.00 12.99
C VAL A 132 -11.70 1.49 12.91
N ASN A 133 -10.91 0.80 12.07
CA ASN A 133 -11.02 -0.63 11.86
C ASN A 133 -9.65 -1.22 11.48
N VAL A 134 -9.50 -2.52 11.72
CA VAL A 134 -8.38 -3.32 11.21
C VAL A 134 -8.96 -4.39 10.30
N LYS A 135 -8.42 -4.53 9.10
CA LYS A 135 -8.82 -5.56 8.14
C LYS A 135 -7.60 -6.34 7.69
N LEU A 136 -7.75 -7.65 7.64
CA LEU A 136 -6.72 -8.57 7.20
C LEU A 136 -7.08 -9.09 5.81
N VAL A 137 -6.15 -9.03 4.86
CA VAL A 137 -6.42 -9.38 3.46
C VAL A 137 -5.27 -10.19 2.84
N SER A 138 -5.62 -11.03 1.87
CA SER A 138 -4.65 -11.62 0.96
C SER A 138 -4.88 -11.03 -0.42
N ASN A 139 -3.92 -10.23 -0.90
CA ASN A 139 -3.98 -9.67 -2.24
C ASN A 139 -3.72 -10.75 -3.32
N GLU A 140 -3.00 -11.81 -2.97
CA GLU A 140 -2.69 -12.92 -3.87
C GLU A 140 -3.93 -13.79 -4.09
N THR A 141 -4.54 -14.30 -3.02
CA THR A 141 -5.71 -15.18 -3.10
C THR A 141 -7.04 -14.42 -3.23
N GLY A 142 -7.06 -13.12 -2.92
CA GLY A 142 -8.28 -12.30 -2.88
C GLY A 142 -9.10 -12.48 -1.58
N LYS A 143 -8.65 -13.32 -0.64
CA LYS A 143 -9.35 -13.54 0.63
C LYS A 143 -9.50 -12.22 1.40
N HIS A 144 -10.71 -12.01 1.92
CA HIS A 144 -11.12 -10.88 2.73
C HIS A 144 -11.02 -9.48 2.09
N ILE A 145 -10.72 -9.38 0.79
CA ILE A 145 -10.72 -8.09 0.07
C ILE A 145 -12.08 -7.41 0.13
N ASN A 146 -13.18 -8.15 -0.12
CA ASN A 146 -14.54 -7.59 -0.09
C ASN A 146 -14.89 -7.00 1.29
N HIS A 147 -14.48 -7.68 2.37
CA HIS A 147 -14.69 -7.16 3.74
C HIS A 147 -13.90 -5.86 3.99
N ALA A 148 -12.70 -5.74 3.42
CA ALA A 148 -11.93 -4.51 3.49
C ALA A 148 -12.56 -3.38 2.66
N VAL A 149 -13.04 -3.69 1.45
CA VAL A 149 -13.73 -2.72 0.58
C VAL A 149 -15.00 -2.19 1.24
N ASN A 150 -15.85 -3.07 1.78
CA ASN A 150 -17.07 -2.66 2.47
C ASN A 150 -16.77 -1.73 3.67
N ALA A 151 -15.79 -2.09 4.50
CA ALA A 151 -15.38 -1.25 5.62
C ALA A 151 -14.84 0.13 5.17
N ILE A 152 -14.16 0.19 4.02
CA ILE A 152 -13.70 1.45 3.43
C ILE A 152 -14.89 2.27 2.94
N ILE A 153 -15.85 1.67 2.23
CA ILE A 153 -17.05 2.35 1.71
C ILE A 153 -17.88 2.92 2.86
N GLU A 154 -18.14 2.12 3.90
CA GLU A 154 -18.88 2.52 5.10
C GLU A 154 -18.19 3.69 5.83
N ALA A 155 -16.87 3.60 6.03
CA ALA A 155 -16.11 4.64 6.72
C ALA A 155 -15.80 5.87 5.85
N ARG A 156 -15.98 5.79 4.53
CA ARG A 156 -15.66 6.87 3.60
C ARG A 156 -16.52 8.09 3.88
N SER A 157 -17.82 7.91 4.15
CA SER A 157 -18.77 8.99 4.45
C SER A 157 -18.63 10.22 3.53
N GLY A 158 -18.46 9.98 2.22
CA GLY A 158 -18.29 11.03 1.20
C GLY A 158 -16.91 11.71 1.13
N MET A 159 -15.93 11.27 1.93
CA MET A 159 -14.56 11.78 1.90
C MET A 159 -13.72 11.17 0.77
N ASP A 160 -12.63 11.84 0.42
CA ASP A 160 -11.59 11.22 -0.42
C ASP A 160 -10.89 10.09 0.32
N VAL A 161 -10.40 9.09 -0.42
CA VAL A 161 -9.68 7.95 0.16
C VAL A 161 -8.21 8.02 -0.25
N PHE A 162 -7.32 8.03 0.74
CA PHE A 162 -5.88 8.03 0.53
C PHE A 162 -5.26 6.71 0.99
N VAL A 163 -4.57 6.02 0.09
CA VAL A 163 -3.87 4.76 0.40
C VAL A 163 -2.41 5.06 0.72
N VAL A 164 -1.97 4.71 1.93
CA VAL A 164 -0.60 4.97 2.43
C VAL A 164 0.01 3.67 2.96
N GLY A 165 1.34 3.55 2.97
CA GLY A 165 2.05 2.37 3.47
C GLY A 165 3.49 2.30 2.97
N ALA A 166 4.32 1.46 3.60
CA ALA A 166 5.71 1.29 3.20
C ALA A 166 5.85 0.64 1.81
N ALA A 167 7.03 0.75 1.20
CA ALA A 167 7.39 -0.04 0.03
C ALA A 167 7.16 -1.55 0.30
N ASN A 168 6.75 -2.30 -0.71
CA ASN A 168 6.51 -3.75 -0.63
C ASN A 168 5.43 -4.23 0.37
N ALA A 169 4.75 -3.33 1.08
CA ALA A 169 3.59 -3.64 1.92
C ALA A 169 2.36 -4.13 1.14
N GLY A 170 2.44 -4.24 -0.19
CA GLY A 170 1.35 -4.75 -1.03
C GLY A 170 0.34 -3.70 -1.52
N LYS A 171 0.65 -2.39 -1.40
CA LYS A 171 -0.25 -1.30 -1.81
C LYS A 171 -0.78 -1.41 -3.24
N SER A 172 0.12 -1.58 -4.24
CA SER A 172 -0.27 -1.62 -5.64
C SER A 172 -1.22 -2.79 -5.92
N ARG A 173 -0.87 -3.98 -5.40
CA ARG A 173 -1.69 -5.19 -5.54
C ARG A 173 -3.06 -5.01 -4.88
N PHE A 174 -3.11 -4.38 -3.70
CA PHE A 174 -4.37 -4.05 -3.03
C PHE A 174 -5.23 -3.11 -3.87
N ILE A 175 -4.66 -2.04 -4.43
CA ILE A 175 -5.40 -1.08 -5.29
C ILE A 175 -5.95 -1.79 -6.52
N THR A 176 -5.15 -2.60 -7.23
CA THR A 176 -5.63 -3.36 -8.38
C THR A 176 -6.82 -4.24 -8.01
N ARG A 177 -6.70 -5.00 -6.90
CA ARG A 177 -7.78 -5.87 -6.41
C ARG A 177 -9.02 -5.10 -5.97
N LEU A 178 -8.86 -3.87 -5.48
CA LEU A 178 -9.96 -3.01 -5.09
C LEU A 178 -10.70 -2.48 -6.32
N LEU A 179 -9.98 -2.09 -7.38
CA LEU A 179 -10.58 -1.62 -8.64
C LEU A 179 -11.35 -2.74 -9.36
N ASP A 180 -10.80 -3.95 -9.41
CA ASP A 180 -11.47 -5.15 -9.97
C ASP A 180 -12.81 -5.48 -9.26
N ARG A 181 -13.09 -4.88 -8.10
CA ARG A 181 -14.31 -5.10 -7.30
C ARG A 181 -15.26 -3.92 -7.29
N LEU A 182 -14.82 -2.77 -7.83
CA LEU A 182 -15.65 -1.58 -7.99
C LEU A 182 -16.23 -1.46 -9.41
N GLU A 183 -15.62 -2.13 -10.39
CA GLU A 183 -16.21 -2.44 -11.71
C GLU A 183 -17.24 -3.58 -11.61
#